data_AF-A0A8H2VV06-F1
#
_entry.id   AF-A0A8H2VV06-F1
#
_cell.length_a   1.000
_cell.length_b   1.000
_cell.length_c   1.000
_cell.angle_alpha   90.00
_cell.angle_beta   90.00
_cell.angle_gamma   90.00
#
_symmetry.space_group_name_H-M   'P 1'
#
loop_
_entity.id
_entity.type
_entity.pdbx_description
1 polymer ?
#
loop_
_entity_poly.entity_id
_entity_poly.type
_entity_poly.pdbx_seq_one_letter_code
_entity_poly.pdbx_strand_id
1 'polypeptide(L)'
;MSEVTLIPSPSSQALHTPSNPSNPTPTHLILLTCHSIYVSGDPTYPTSWLLAPFQKAGNEHLTFLNHITLASSLLSSDPNALLVISGGSTRKEVCKSEARGYFEVGKERGLWSEEGFEGRIILEEKALDSYGNLLRGLIAFGGGWEMAWEGDGG
;
A
#
# COMPACT_ATOMS: atom_id res chain seq x y z
N MET A 1 -29.64 48.60 -40.65
CA MET A 1 -28.94 48.67 -39.35
C MET A 1 -29.09 47.32 -38.71
N SER A 2 -27.96 46.66 -38.48
CA SER A 2 -27.83 45.23 -38.15
C SER A 2 -28.39 44.93 -36.75
N GLU A 3 -29.21 43.89 -36.64
CA GLU A 3 -29.71 43.38 -35.37
C GLU A 3 -28.59 42.64 -34.62
N VAL A 4 -28.33 43.03 -33.37
CA VAL A 4 -27.36 42.37 -32.49
C VAL A 4 -28.10 41.29 -31.69
N THR A 5 -27.93 40.04 -32.08
CA THR A 5 -28.45 38.89 -31.34
C THR A 5 -27.58 38.62 -30.12
N LEU A 6 -28.14 38.80 -28.92
CA LEU A 6 -27.48 38.43 -27.66
C LEU A 6 -27.51 36.91 -27.49
N ILE A 7 -26.31 36.30 -27.42
CA ILE A 7 -26.12 34.87 -27.16
C ILE A 7 -26.26 34.65 -25.64
N PRO A 8 -27.13 33.75 -25.14
CA PRO A 8 -27.20 33.48 -23.72
C PRO A 8 -25.95 32.70 -23.25
N SER A 9 -25.42 33.09 -22.10
CA SER A 9 -24.31 32.41 -21.41
C SER A 9 -24.73 30.98 -21.05
N PRO A 10 -23.90 29.95 -21.33
CA PRO A 10 -24.20 28.60 -20.86
C PRO A 10 -24.09 28.59 -19.34
N SER A 11 -25.23 28.31 -18.70
CA SER A 11 -25.33 28.02 -17.27
C SER A 11 -24.34 26.92 -16.88
N SER A 12 -23.74 27.09 -15.70
CA SER A 12 -22.86 26.16 -15.01
C SER A 12 -23.44 24.74 -14.98
N GLN A 13 -23.15 23.91 -15.98
CA GLN A 13 -23.32 22.47 -15.88
C GLN A 13 -22.08 21.94 -15.18
N ALA A 14 -22.23 21.57 -13.90
CA ALA A 14 -21.24 20.78 -13.20
C ALA A 14 -20.93 19.57 -14.08
N LEU A 15 -19.65 19.38 -14.39
CA LEU A 15 -19.14 18.21 -15.10
C LEU A 15 -19.60 16.98 -14.29
N HIS A 16 -20.62 16.28 -14.80
CA HIS A 16 -20.95 14.96 -14.30
C HIS A 16 -19.78 14.05 -14.67
N THR A 17 -18.87 13.86 -13.72
CA THR A 17 -17.93 12.75 -13.80
C THR A 17 -18.76 11.46 -13.78
N PRO A 18 -18.58 10.55 -14.76
CA PRO A 18 -19.22 9.26 -14.70
C PRO A 18 -18.71 8.56 -13.44
N SER A 19 -19.63 8.19 -12.55
CA SER A 19 -19.33 7.36 -11.38
C SER A 19 -18.78 6.04 -11.88
N ASN A 20 -17.45 5.92 -11.87
CA ASN A 20 -16.74 4.64 -11.90
C ASN A 20 -17.41 3.73 -10.86
N PRO A 21 -17.79 2.46 -11.13
CA PRO A 21 -18.35 1.59 -10.11
C PRO A 21 -17.43 1.60 -8.90
N SER A 22 -17.85 2.31 -7.86
CA SER A 22 -17.02 2.60 -6.71
C SER A 22 -16.79 1.28 -6.01
N ASN A 23 -15.54 0.80 -6.00
CA ASN A 23 -15.15 -0.23 -5.05
C ASN A 23 -15.61 0.28 -3.66
N PRO A 24 -16.35 -0.51 -2.88
CA PRO A 24 -16.89 -0.03 -1.61
C PRO A 24 -15.76 0.48 -0.73
N THR A 25 -15.99 1.62 -0.07
CA THR A 25 -15.04 2.21 0.86
C THR A 25 -14.67 1.18 1.92
N PRO A 26 -13.38 0.84 2.09
CA PRO A 26 -12.97 -0.14 3.09
C PRO A 26 -13.37 0.27 4.51
N THR A 27 -13.84 -0.67 5.32
CA THR A 27 -14.26 -0.43 6.71
C THR A 27 -13.33 -1.06 7.74
N HIS A 28 -12.45 -1.97 7.31
CA HIS A 28 -11.49 -2.64 8.18
C HIS A 28 -10.05 -2.37 7.71
N LEU A 29 -9.17 -2.04 8.65
CA LEU A 29 -7.75 -1.84 8.39
C LEU A 29 -6.96 -3.08 8.82
N ILE A 30 -6.23 -3.67 7.89
CA ILE A 30 -5.13 -4.60 8.17
C ILE A 30 -3.84 -3.80 8.08
N LEU A 31 -3.17 -3.57 9.21
CA LEU A 31 -1.90 -2.85 9.24
C LEU A 31 -0.72 -3.82 9.39
N LEU A 32 0.04 -3.99 8.32
CA LEU A 32 1.27 -4.78 8.31
C LEU A 32 2.46 -3.86 8.55
N THR A 33 2.96 -3.86 9.79
CA THR A 33 4.12 -3.05 10.18
C THR A 33 5.43 -3.77 9.84
N CYS A 34 6.35 -3.05 9.22
CA CYS A 34 7.66 -3.57 8.87
C CYS A 34 8.74 -3.19 9.89
N HIS A 35 9.79 -4.01 9.95
CA HIS A 35 10.93 -3.85 10.86
C HIS A 35 12.29 -4.27 10.26
N SER A 36 12.32 -4.58 8.96
CA SER A 36 13.53 -5.00 8.23
C SER A 36 13.32 -4.86 6.73
N ILE A 37 14.40 -4.75 5.97
CA ILE A 37 14.34 -4.60 4.51
C ILE A 37 14.65 -5.94 3.85
N TYR A 38 13.68 -6.45 3.07
CA TYR A 38 13.92 -7.55 2.14
C TYR A 38 14.76 -7.05 0.94
N VAL A 39 15.88 -7.71 0.68
CA VAL A 39 16.81 -7.35 -0.39
C VAL A 39 16.47 -8.10 -1.67
N SER A 40 16.62 -9.42 -1.64
CA SER A 40 16.40 -10.36 -2.76
C SER A 40 16.66 -11.81 -2.32
N GLY A 41 16.19 -12.78 -3.09
CA GLY A 41 16.51 -14.21 -2.94
C GLY A 41 15.40 -14.97 -2.21
N ASP A 42 15.72 -16.12 -1.61
CA ASP A 42 14.69 -16.86 -0.86
C ASP A 42 14.48 -16.21 0.53
N PRO A 43 13.29 -15.64 0.81
CA PRO A 43 13.04 -14.89 2.02
C PRO A 43 13.02 -15.75 3.29
N THR A 44 13.08 -17.08 3.17
CA THR A 44 13.28 -17.99 4.32
C THR A 44 14.70 -17.96 4.87
N TYR A 45 15.67 -17.39 4.12
CA TYR A 45 17.04 -17.24 4.59
C TYR A 45 17.30 -15.85 5.18
N PRO A 46 18.02 -15.75 6.31
CA PRO A 46 18.34 -14.46 6.92
C PRO A 46 19.23 -13.57 6.03
N THR A 47 19.96 -14.15 5.07
CA THR A 47 20.80 -13.42 4.11
C THR A 47 20.01 -12.61 3.08
N SER A 48 18.73 -12.91 2.90
CA SER A 48 17.83 -12.16 2.02
C SER A 48 17.29 -10.88 2.66
N TRP A 49 17.67 -10.59 3.90
CA TRP A 49 17.14 -9.48 4.69
C TRP A 49 18.29 -8.65 5.31
N LEU A 50 18.10 -7.34 5.40
CA LEU A 50 18.95 -6.45 6.19
C LEU A 50 18.50 -6.42 7.65
N LEU A 51 18.91 -7.45 8.39
CA LEU A 51 18.56 -7.64 9.80
C LEU A 51 19.54 -6.94 10.75
N ALA A 52 19.02 -6.31 11.81
CA ALA A 52 19.84 -5.92 12.95
C ALA A 52 20.31 -7.16 13.74
N PRO A 53 21.36 -7.05 14.58
CA PRO A 53 21.95 -8.20 15.26
C PRO A 53 20.95 -9.04 16.08
N PHE A 54 20.05 -8.38 16.82
CA PHE A 54 19.04 -9.07 17.62
C PHE A 54 18.00 -9.79 16.75
N GLN A 55 17.64 -9.21 15.60
CA GLN A 55 16.68 -9.80 14.65
C GLN A 55 17.25 -11.05 14.00
N LYS A 56 18.56 -11.04 13.71
CA LYS A 56 19.28 -12.21 13.21
C LYS A 56 19.35 -13.31 14.27
N ALA A 57 19.68 -12.96 15.52
CA ALA A 57 19.74 -13.92 16.62
C ALA A 57 18.37 -14.58 16.90
N GLY A 58 17.28 -13.83 16.74
CA GLY A 58 15.90 -14.29 16.93
C GLY A 58 15.25 -14.93 15.70
N ASN A 59 15.94 -15.03 14.56
CA ASN A 59 15.36 -15.46 13.28
C ASN A 59 14.07 -14.68 12.88
N GLU A 60 14.04 -13.37 13.13
CA GLU A 60 12.81 -12.57 12.94
C GLU A 60 12.30 -12.53 11.50
N HIS A 61 13.15 -12.78 10.50
CA HIS A 61 12.73 -12.95 9.12
C HIS A 61 11.62 -14.01 8.94
N LEU A 62 11.62 -15.07 9.74
CA LEU A 62 10.55 -16.07 9.74
C LEU A 62 9.23 -15.50 10.31
N THR A 63 9.33 -14.67 11.36
CA THR A 63 8.18 -13.92 11.90
C THR A 63 7.61 -12.96 10.87
N PHE A 64 8.47 -12.26 10.11
CA PHE A 64 8.03 -11.36 9.04
C PHE A 64 7.28 -12.11 7.94
N LEU A 65 7.76 -13.30 7.55
CA LEU A 65 7.04 -14.18 6.64
C LEU A 65 5.67 -14.60 7.17
N ASN A 66 5.57 -14.92 8.46
CA ASN A 66 4.29 -15.25 9.09
C ASN A 66 3.33 -14.05 9.07
N HIS A 67 3.82 -12.83 9.32
CA HIS A 67 3.00 -11.62 9.25
C HIS A 67 2.49 -11.35 7.83
N ILE A 68 3.34 -11.50 6.81
CA ILE A 68 2.96 -11.34 5.39
C ILE A 68 1.88 -12.36 5.01
N THR A 69 2.08 -13.62 5.41
CA THR A 69 1.14 -14.71 5.13
C THR A 69 -0.21 -14.49 5.82
N LEU A 70 -0.19 -14.06 7.09
CA LEU A 70 -1.40 -13.76 7.85
C LEU A 70 -2.15 -12.56 7.26
N ALA A 71 -1.44 -11.49 6.87
CA ALA A 71 -2.05 -10.33 6.23
C ALA A 71 -2.78 -10.71 4.93
N SER A 72 -2.18 -11.59 4.13
CA SER A 72 -2.81 -12.16 2.93
C SER A 72 -4.10 -12.91 3.25
N SER A 73 -4.05 -13.79 4.26
CA SER A 73 -5.21 -14.59 4.67
C SER A 73 -6.34 -13.70 5.18
N LEU A 74 -6.03 -12.69 5.99
CA LEU A 74 -7.03 -11.73 6.49
C LEU A 74 -7.66 -10.93 5.34
N LEU A 75 -6.85 -10.44 4.40
CA LEU A 75 -7.34 -9.64 3.27
C LEU A 75 -8.26 -10.44 2.34
N SER A 76 -7.96 -11.73 2.13
CA SER A 76 -8.81 -12.67 1.38
C SER A 76 -10.11 -12.98 2.10
N SER A 77 -10.08 -13.10 3.43
CA SER A 77 -11.26 -13.45 4.23
C SER A 77 -12.28 -12.33 4.42
N ASP A 78 -11.90 -11.08 4.19
CA ASP A 78 -12.77 -9.92 4.43
C ASP A 78 -12.76 -8.97 3.23
N PRO A 79 -13.82 -8.92 2.41
CA PRO A 79 -13.88 -8.05 1.23
C PRO A 79 -13.89 -6.55 1.57
N ASN A 80 -14.19 -6.16 2.81
CA ASN A 80 -14.21 -4.75 3.25
C ASN A 80 -12.87 -4.30 3.84
N ALA A 81 -11.86 -5.19 3.88
CA ALA A 81 -10.56 -4.87 4.42
C ALA A 81 -9.67 -4.15 3.40
N LEU A 82 -8.83 -3.24 3.92
CA LEU A 82 -7.69 -2.65 3.22
C LEU A 82 -6.41 -3.06 3.91
N LEU A 83 -5.45 -3.58 3.16
CA LEU A 83 -4.11 -3.85 3.65
C LEU A 83 -3.24 -2.60 3.45
N VAL A 84 -2.70 -2.07 4.55
CA VAL A 84 -1.62 -1.07 4.50
C VAL A 84 -0.34 -1.75 4.98
N ILE A 85 0.64 -1.85 4.09
CA ILE A 85 2.00 -2.28 4.42
C ILE A 85 2.80 -1.02 4.72
N SER A 86 3.26 -0.88 5.97
CA SER A 86 3.88 0.34 6.45
C SER A 86 5.32 0.13 6.89
N GLY A 87 6.22 0.92 6.32
CA GLY A 87 7.64 0.91 6.62
C GLY A 87 8.45 1.60 5.52
N GLY A 88 9.24 2.60 5.89
CA GLY A 88 10.03 3.42 4.98
C GLY A 88 11.45 2.93 4.78
N SER A 89 12.28 3.76 4.15
CA SER A 89 13.70 3.49 3.93
C SER A 89 14.51 3.84 5.19
N THR A 90 14.73 2.86 6.07
CA THR A 90 15.40 3.03 7.37
C THR A 90 16.90 2.78 7.34
N ARG A 91 17.43 2.29 6.22
CA ARG A 91 18.83 1.92 6.01
C ARG A 91 19.40 2.70 4.82
N LYS A 92 20.63 3.17 4.94
CA LYS A 92 21.30 3.95 3.87
C LYS A 92 21.90 3.05 2.79
N GLU A 93 22.07 1.78 3.12
CA GLU A 93 22.67 0.74 2.31
C GLU A 93 21.81 0.39 1.09
N VAL A 94 20.50 0.68 1.16
CA VAL A 94 19.53 0.40 0.10
C VAL A 94 18.51 1.53 -0.01
N CYS A 95 18.16 1.91 -1.24
CA CYS A 95 17.08 2.88 -1.48
C CYS A 95 15.67 2.28 -1.35
N LYS A 96 15.56 0.96 -1.10
CA LYS A 96 14.29 0.25 -0.99
C LYS A 96 13.66 0.47 0.39
N SER A 97 12.38 0.78 0.42
CA SER A 97 11.61 0.85 1.67
C SER A 97 11.33 -0.56 2.21
N GLU A 98 11.10 -0.66 3.52
CA GLU A 98 10.69 -1.91 4.13
C GLU A 98 9.34 -2.41 3.56
N ALA A 99 8.37 -1.52 3.38
CA ALA A 99 7.05 -1.85 2.83
C ALA A 99 7.13 -2.43 1.42
N ARG A 100 7.98 -1.85 0.55
CA ARG A 100 8.24 -2.38 -0.80
C ARG A 100 8.83 -3.78 -0.74
N GLY A 101 9.79 -4.00 0.17
CA GLY A 101 10.39 -5.32 0.36
C GLY A 101 9.36 -6.38 0.79
N TYR A 102 8.48 -6.06 1.73
CA TYR A 102 7.42 -6.98 2.17
C TYR A 102 6.41 -7.27 1.06
N PHE A 103 6.07 -6.25 0.26
CA PHE A 103 5.21 -6.43 -0.91
C PHE A 103 5.85 -7.35 -1.95
N GLU A 104 7.14 -7.20 -2.24
CA GLU A 104 7.88 -8.10 -3.14
C GLU A 104 7.87 -9.54 -2.65
N VAL A 105 8.12 -9.77 -1.36
CA VAL A 105 8.05 -11.12 -0.77
C VAL A 105 6.69 -11.77 -0.99
N GLY A 106 5.59 -11.03 -0.77
CA GLY A 106 4.27 -11.60 -1.01
C GLY A 106 3.96 -11.82 -2.50
N LYS A 107 4.51 -11.01 -3.42
CA LYS A 107 4.42 -11.31 -4.87
C LYS A 107 5.18 -12.58 -5.22
N GLU A 108 6.43 -12.71 -4.78
CA GLU A 108 7.29 -13.87 -5.05
C GLU A 108 6.69 -15.17 -4.52
N ARG A 109 5.93 -15.08 -3.42
CA ARG A 109 5.25 -16.22 -2.79
C ARG A 109 3.82 -16.45 -3.31
N GLY A 110 3.35 -15.68 -4.31
CA GLY A 110 2.00 -15.81 -4.85
C GLY A 110 0.89 -15.48 -3.85
N LEU A 111 1.17 -14.64 -2.84
CA LEU A 111 0.19 -14.26 -1.81
C LEU A 111 -0.74 -13.14 -2.30
N TRP A 112 -0.29 -12.31 -3.24
CA TRP A 112 -1.09 -11.19 -3.78
C TRP A 112 -1.80 -11.50 -5.10
N SER A 113 -1.76 -12.75 -5.56
CA SER A 113 -2.33 -13.16 -6.85
C SER A 113 -3.81 -13.55 -6.80
N GLU A 114 -4.44 -13.48 -5.63
CA GLU A 114 -5.87 -13.76 -5.48
C GLU A 114 -6.72 -12.70 -6.19
N GLU A 115 -7.76 -13.16 -6.91
CA GLU A 115 -8.75 -12.27 -7.51
C GLU A 115 -9.41 -11.41 -6.41
N GLY A 116 -9.56 -10.11 -6.68
CA GLY A 116 -10.19 -9.18 -5.74
C GLY A 116 -9.25 -8.51 -4.73
N PHE A 117 -7.93 -8.60 -4.90
CA PHE A 117 -6.95 -7.78 -4.15
C PHE A 117 -6.65 -6.43 -4.82
N GLU A 118 -7.13 -6.23 -6.06
CA GLU A 118 -6.87 -5.02 -6.83
C GLU A 118 -7.36 -3.76 -6.11
N GLY A 119 -6.47 -2.78 -5.98
CA GLY A 119 -6.70 -1.55 -5.22
C GLY A 119 -6.72 -1.70 -3.70
N ARG A 120 -6.62 -2.91 -3.15
CA ARG A 120 -6.80 -3.16 -1.70
C ARG A 120 -5.50 -3.31 -0.91
N ILE A 121 -4.35 -3.08 -1.56
CA ILE A 121 -3.03 -3.06 -0.92
C ILE A 121 -2.38 -1.70 -1.16
N ILE A 122 -2.06 -1.00 -0.07
CA ILE A 122 -1.36 0.29 -0.07
C ILE A 122 0.03 0.10 0.54
N LEU A 123 1.03 0.74 -0.07
CA LEU A 123 2.38 0.84 0.48
C LEU A 123 2.58 2.21 1.11
N GLU A 124 2.78 2.24 2.42
CA GLU A 124 3.19 3.43 3.17
C GLU A 124 4.71 3.38 3.38
N GLU A 125 5.44 4.14 2.57
CA GLU A 125 6.91 4.06 2.47
C GLU A 125 7.64 5.17 3.26
N LYS A 126 6.96 5.87 4.19
CA LYS A 126 7.54 7.02 4.91
C LYS A 126 7.66 6.82 6.42
N ALA A 127 7.14 5.73 6.98
CA ALA A 127 7.30 5.42 8.39
C ALA A 127 8.75 5.04 8.73
N LEU A 128 9.39 5.73 9.68
CA LEU A 128 10.79 5.48 10.04
C LEU A 128 10.96 4.72 11.37
N ASP A 129 9.86 4.49 12.09
CA ASP A 129 9.81 3.79 13.36
C ASP A 129 8.40 3.20 13.59
N SER A 130 8.22 2.51 14.73
CA SER A 130 6.95 1.87 15.09
C SER A 130 5.80 2.85 15.32
N TYR A 131 6.07 4.06 15.80
CA TYR A 131 5.05 5.10 15.98
C TYR A 131 4.57 5.62 14.61
N GLY A 132 5.52 5.89 13.71
CA GLY A 132 5.26 6.28 12.33
C GLY A 132 4.43 5.25 11.59
N ASN A 133 4.68 3.96 11.81
CA ASN A 133 3.88 2.89 11.21
C ASN A 133 2.40 2.99 11.57
N LEU A 134 2.08 3.22 12.84
CA LEU A 134 0.69 3.37 13.29
C LEU A 134 0.06 4.64 12.73
N LEU A 135 0.71 5.79 12.91
CA LEU A 135 0.15 7.08 12.51
C LEU A 135 -0.09 7.14 11.01
N ARG A 136 0.92 6.75 10.21
CA ARG A 136 0.82 6.81 8.75
C ARG A 136 -0.10 5.72 8.21
N GLY A 137 -0.15 4.55 8.84
CA GLY A 137 -1.11 3.49 8.52
C GLY A 137 -2.55 3.96 8.67
N LEU A 138 -2.87 4.64 9.79
CA LEU A 138 -4.19 5.23 10.03
C LEU A 138 -4.52 6.37 9.04
N ILE A 139 -3.53 7.22 8.72
CA ILE A 139 -3.71 8.28 7.73
C ILE A 139 -3.97 7.68 6.34
N ALA A 140 -3.24 6.63 5.94
CA ALA A 140 -3.45 5.97 4.65
C ALA A 140 -4.85 5.35 4.56
N PHE A 141 -5.35 4.78 5.66
CA PHE A 141 -6.69 4.22 5.73
C PHE A 141 -7.79 5.29 5.66
N GLY A 142 -7.64 6.40 6.40
CA GLY A 142 -8.64 7.47 6.44
C GLY A 142 -8.54 8.50 5.31
N GLY A 143 -7.39 8.59 4.65
CA GLY A 143 -7.01 9.67 3.73
C GLY A 143 -7.44 9.50 2.27
N GLY A 144 -8.13 8.40 1.93
CA GLY A 144 -8.77 8.26 0.63
C GLY A 144 -8.16 7.17 -0.24
N TRP A 145 -9.01 6.20 -0.53
CA TRP A 145 -9.01 5.31 -1.69
C TRP A 145 -8.73 6.01 -3.05
N GLU A 146 -8.71 7.36 -3.10
CA GLU A 146 -8.50 8.18 -4.30
C GLU A 146 -7.04 8.31 -4.78
N MET A 147 -6.03 7.85 -4.04
CA MET A 147 -4.61 8.00 -4.44
C MET A 147 -4.02 6.74 -5.13
N ALA A 148 -4.86 5.92 -5.76
CA ALA A 148 -4.40 4.83 -6.61
C ALA A 148 -3.77 5.38 -7.90
N TRP A 149 -2.46 5.64 -7.85
CA TRP A 149 -1.53 5.69 -8.98
C TRP A 149 -1.98 6.49 -10.21
N GLU A 150 -1.71 7.80 -10.23
CA GLU A 150 -1.36 8.46 -11.50
C GLU A 150 0.08 8.05 -11.83
N GLY A 151 0.22 7.12 -12.78
CA GLY A 151 1.50 6.86 -13.41
C GLY A 151 1.91 8.09 -14.19
N ASP A 152 2.97 8.77 -13.74
CA ASP A 152 3.64 9.80 -14.54
C ASP A 152 4.20 9.13 -15.81
N GLY A 153 3.49 9.36 -16.91
CA GLY A 153 4.09 9.36 -18.23
C GLY A 153 5.00 10.58 -18.34
N GLY A 154 6.31 10.31 -18.38
CA GLY A 154 7.36 11.27 -18.71
C GLY A 154 8.54 10.54 -19.32
#